data_AF-A0A357WXD0-F1
#
_entry.id   AF-A0A357WXD0-F1
#
_cell.length_a   1.000
_cell.length_b   1.000
_cell.length_c   1.000
_cell.angle_alpha   90.00
_cell.angle_beta   90.00
_cell.angle_gamma   90.00
#
_symmetry.space_group_name_H-M   'P 1'
#
loop_
_entity.id
_entity.type
_entity.pdbx_description
1 polymer ?
#
loop_
_entity_poly.entity_id
_entity_poly.type
_entity_poly.pdbx_seq_one_letter_code
_entity_poly.pdbx_strand_id
1 'polypeptide(L)'
;MTIGEKIREIRESKKWTLEQVANLTGMSRQRVQAIESSTGYPMISTIQKIAKALGCPLRDILNEPLQLDLPNTPMKETEYPCANAGKCPFYKRDAGG
;
A
#
# COMPACT_ATOMS: atom_id res chain seq x y z
N MET A 1 7.88 3.56 -12.45
CA MET A 1 6.44 3.66 -12.76
C MET A 1 5.69 3.96 -11.47
N THR A 2 4.93 5.05 -11.41
CA THR A 2 4.14 5.44 -10.24
C THR A 2 2.83 4.65 -10.17
N ILE A 3 2.14 4.76 -9.03
CA ILE A 3 0.77 4.24 -8.86
C ILE A 3 -0.19 4.85 -9.89
N GLY A 4 -0.09 6.17 -10.14
CA GLY A 4 -0.94 6.87 -11.11
C GLY A 4 -0.73 6.37 -12.54
N GLU A 5 0.53 6.15 -12.93
CA GLU A 5 0.88 5.62 -14.25
C GLU A 5 0.31 4.22 -14.47
N LYS A 6 0.34 3.34 -13.47
CA LYS A 6 -0.28 2.01 -13.56
C LYS A 6 -1.79 2.05 -13.69
N ILE A 7 -2.43 2.92 -12.92
CA ILE A 7 -3.89 3.09 -13.03
C ILE A 7 -4.25 3.50 -14.46
N ARG A 8 -3.49 4.42 -15.03
CA ARG A 8 -3.65 4.86 -16.41
C ARG A 8 -3.44 3.72 -17.42
N GLU A 9 -2.37 2.95 -17.27
CA GLU A 9 -2.06 1.81 -18.13
C GLU A 9 -3.19 0.77 -18.13
N ILE A 10 -3.68 0.39 -16.94
CA ILE A 10 -4.79 -0.55 -16.81
C ILE A 10 -6.07 0.01 -17.44
N ARG A 11 -6.38 1.30 -17.22
CA ARG A 11 -7.53 1.97 -17.83
C ARG A 11 -7.45 1.95 -19.36
N GLU A 12 -6.30 2.31 -19.92
CA GLU A 12 -6.09 2.38 -21.37
C GLU A 12 -6.10 0.99 -22.02
N SER A 13 -5.58 -0.04 -21.34
CA SER A 13 -5.67 -1.44 -21.79
C SER A 13 -7.12 -1.92 -21.97
N LYS A 14 -8.03 -1.37 -21.15
CA LYS A 14 -9.48 -1.64 -21.20
C LYS A 14 -10.24 -0.71 -22.14
N LYS A 15 -9.55 0.23 -22.80
CA LYS A 15 -10.13 1.28 -23.66
C LYS A 15 -11.18 2.13 -22.94
N TRP A 16 -11.00 2.35 -21.63
CA TRP A 16 -11.93 3.15 -20.84
C TRP A 16 -11.53 4.63 -20.81
N THR A 17 -12.52 5.50 -20.84
CA THR A 17 -12.34 6.94 -20.66
C THR A 17 -12.20 7.29 -19.18
N LEU A 18 -11.60 8.44 -18.89
CA LEU A 18 -11.57 8.99 -17.53
C LEU A 18 -12.98 9.15 -16.92
N GLU A 19 -13.96 9.45 -17.77
CA GLU A 19 -15.35 9.67 -17.36
C GLU A 19 -16.05 8.37 -16.97
N GLN A 20 -15.77 7.28 -17.68
CA GLN A 20 -16.24 5.95 -17.29
C GLN A 20 -15.70 5.53 -15.92
N VAL A 21 -14.40 5.73 -15.67
CA VAL A 21 -13.80 5.42 -14.36
C VAL A 21 -14.36 6.34 -13.27
N ALA A 22 -14.54 7.62 -13.55
CA ALA A 22 -15.15 8.59 -12.64
C ALA A 22 -16.56 8.13 -12.22
N ASN A 23 -17.40 7.74 -13.18
CA ASN A 23 -18.75 7.24 -12.92
C ASN A 23 -18.75 5.95 -12.10
N LEU A 24 -17.87 4.99 -12.42
CA LEU A 24 -17.75 3.72 -11.69
C LEU A 24 -17.24 3.90 -10.25
N THR A 25 -16.40 4.91 -10.01
CA THR A 25 -15.79 5.17 -8.70
C THR A 25 -16.57 6.18 -7.85
N GLY A 26 -17.55 6.87 -8.44
CA GLY A 26 -18.24 8.00 -7.79
C GLY A 26 -17.32 9.20 -7.57
N MET A 27 -16.31 9.38 -8.42
CA MET A 27 -15.35 10.50 -8.36
C MET A 27 -15.60 11.49 -9.49
N SER A 28 -15.01 12.69 -9.39
CA SER A 28 -14.99 13.61 -10.53
C SER A 28 -13.94 13.20 -11.56
N ARG A 29 -14.19 13.46 -12.84
CA ARG A 29 -13.22 13.26 -13.93
C ARG A 29 -11.86 13.91 -13.63
N GLN A 30 -11.88 15.13 -13.08
CA GLN A 30 -10.68 15.88 -12.68
C GLN A 30 -9.89 15.15 -11.59
N ARG A 31 -10.58 14.52 -10.62
CA ARG A 31 -9.91 13.76 -9.56
C ARG A 31 -9.25 12.49 -10.10
N VAL A 32 -9.92 11.77 -11.02
CA VAL A 32 -9.31 10.61 -11.69
C VAL A 32 -8.07 11.04 -12.49
N GLN A 33 -8.16 12.16 -13.23
CA GLN A 33 -7.04 12.72 -13.96
C GLN A 33 -5.87 13.10 -13.05
N ALA A 34 -6.12 13.78 -11.92
CA ALA A 34 -5.07 14.16 -10.97
C ALA A 34 -4.36 12.94 -10.35
N ILE A 35 -5.09 11.85 -10.13
CA ILE A 35 -4.52 10.59 -9.65
C ILE A 35 -3.62 9.97 -10.71
N GLU A 36 -4.07 9.88 -11.96
CA GLU A 36 -3.28 9.33 -13.07
C GLU A 36 -2.04 10.17 -13.38
N SER A 37 -2.13 11.50 -13.27
CA SER A 37 -1.02 12.42 -13.45
C SER A 37 -0.04 12.47 -12.27
N SER A 38 -0.25 11.66 -11.22
CA SER A 38 0.58 11.64 -10.00
C SER A 38 0.72 13.01 -9.30
N THR A 39 -0.24 13.91 -9.51
CA THR A 39 -0.27 15.25 -8.88
C THR A 39 -1.08 15.27 -7.59
N GLY A 40 -1.73 14.16 -7.24
CA GLY A 40 -2.38 13.95 -5.94
C GLY A 40 -1.83 12.71 -5.23
N TYR A 41 -1.83 12.74 -3.89
CA TYR A 41 -1.55 11.58 -3.05
C TYR A 41 -2.87 10.90 -2.67
N PRO A 42 -3.34 9.88 -3.42
CA PRO A 42 -4.57 9.17 -3.08
C PRO A 42 -4.38 8.35 -1.80
N MET A 43 -5.41 8.33 -0.95
CA MET A 43 -5.47 7.37 0.14
C MET A 43 -5.58 5.94 -0.40
N ILE A 44 -5.16 4.94 0.38
CA ILE A 44 -5.30 3.53 0.02
C ILE A 44 -6.75 3.16 -0.35
N SER A 45 -7.73 3.74 0.34
CA SER A 45 -9.16 3.55 0.06
C SER A 45 -9.58 4.05 -1.32
N THR A 46 -8.92 5.09 -1.84
CA THR A 46 -9.14 5.61 -3.19
C THR A 46 -8.57 4.65 -4.23
N ILE A 47 -7.36 4.16 -4.00
CA ILE A 47 -6.71 3.17 -4.88
C ILE A 47 -7.55 1.89 -4.95
N GLN A 48 -8.08 1.41 -3.81
CA GLN A 48 -8.99 0.27 -3.75
C GLN A 48 -10.28 0.48 -4.57
N LYS A 49 -10.91 1.65 -4.48
CA LYS A 49 -12.09 1.97 -5.29
C LYS A 49 -11.78 1.92 -6.79
N ILE A 50 -10.65 2.48 -7.19
CA ILE A 50 -10.19 2.47 -8.58
C ILE A 50 -9.89 1.04 -9.04
N ALA A 51 -9.18 0.24 -8.25
CA ALA A 51 -8.90 -1.17 -8.55
C ALA A 51 -10.21 -1.96 -8.78
N LYS A 52 -11.19 -1.77 -7.89
CA LYS A 52 -12.52 -2.40 -7.99
C LYS A 52 -13.25 -1.95 -9.25
N ALA A 53 -13.23 -0.64 -9.56
CA ALA A 53 -13.86 -0.11 -10.77
C ALA A 53 -13.21 -0.67 -12.03
N LEU A 54 -11.87 -0.69 -12.09
CA LEU A 54 -11.09 -1.25 -13.18
C LEU A 54 -11.16 -2.78 -13.25
N GLY A 55 -11.69 -3.46 -12.23
CA GLY A 55 -11.77 -4.92 -12.20
C GLY A 55 -10.39 -5.58 -12.22
N CYS A 56 -9.43 -5.01 -11.48
CA CYS A 56 -8.11 -5.59 -11.25
C CYS A 56 -7.84 -5.74 -9.74
N PRO A 57 -7.03 -6.73 -9.33
CA PRO A 57 -6.59 -6.83 -7.95
C PRO A 57 -5.68 -5.65 -7.57
N LEU A 58 -5.79 -5.20 -6.32
CA LEU A 58 -5.05 -4.04 -5.81
C LEU A 58 -3.52 -4.15 -6.00
N ARG A 59 -2.98 -5.37 -5.94
CA ARG A 59 -1.56 -5.69 -6.18
C ARG A 59 -1.08 -5.27 -7.57
N ASP A 60 -1.94 -5.30 -8.58
CA ASP A 60 -1.52 -4.95 -9.95
C ASP A 60 -1.21 -3.45 -10.04
N ILE A 61 -1.84 -2.64 -9.18
CA ILE A 61 -1.55 -1.22 -9.01
C ILE A 61 -0.39 -1.01 -8.03
N LEU A 62 -0.37 -1.74 -6.91
CA LEU A 62 0.68 -1.66 -5.89
C LEU A 62 1.81 -2.64 -6.19
N ASN A 63 2.85 -2.20 -6.92
CA ASN A 63 4.14 -2.90 -6.94
C ASN A 63 5.11 -1.95 -6.29
N GLU A 64 5.19 -2.06 -4.97
CA GLU A 64 6.44 -1.87 -4.25
C GLU A 64 6.45 -3.02 -3.25
N PRO A 65 7.49 -3.88 -3.20
CA PRO A 65 7.72 -4.59 -1.95
C PRO A 65 7.72 -3.51 -0.87
N LEU A 66 6.99 -3.70 0.24
CA LEU A 66 7.10 -2.79 1.36
C LEU A 66 8.60 -2.73 1.69
N GLN A 67 9.27 -1.65 1.27
CA GLN A 67 10.60 -1.31 1.70
C GLN A 67 10.39 -0.85 3.14
N LEU A 68 10.21 -1.85 3.99
CA LEU A 68 10.44 -1.69 5.39
C LEU A 68 11.91 -1.33 5.45
N ASP A 69 12.22 -0.08 5.77
CA ASP A 69 13.57 0.36 6.15
C ASP A 69 13.95 -0.26 7.51
N LEU A 70 13.64 -1.55 7.68
CA LEU A 70 14.17 -2.36 8.73
C LEU A 70 15.67 -2.44 8.45
N PRO A 71 16.51 -2.15 9.44
CA PRO A 71 17.92 -2.38 9.27
C PRO A 71 18.11 -3.86 8.89
N ASN A 72 18.75 -4.12 7.74
CA ASN A 72 19.19 -5.46 7.33
C ASN A 72 20.40 -5.91 8.17
N THR A 73 20.37 -5.59 9.46
CA THR A 73 21.28 -6.14 10.45
C THR A 73 20.59 -7.39 10.97
N PRO A 74 21.31 -8.53 11.08
CA PRO A 74 20.78 -9.65 11.83
C PRO A 74 20.36 -9.12 13.20
N MET A 75 19.08 -9.34 13.54
CA MET A 75 18.56 -8.96 14.85
C MET A 75 19.50 -9.58 15.88
N LYS A 76 20.24 -8.77 16.62
CA LYS A 76 21.04 -9.30 17.73
C LYS A 76 20.05 -9.95 18.69
N GLU A 77 20.30 -11.20 19.06
CA GLU A 77 19.37 -12.04 19.84
C GLU A 77 18.99 -11.42 21.20
N THR A 78 19.71 -10.43 21.70
CA THR A 78 19.54 -10.02 23.09
C THR A 78 19.82 -8.53 23.31
N GLU A 79 18.83 -7.67 23.09
CA GLU A 79 18.67 -6.42 23.88
C GLU A 79 17.21 -5.92 23.93
N TYR A 80 16.24 -6.67 23.42
CA TYR A 80 14.83 -6.34 23.56
C TYR A 80 14.20 -7.26 24.62
N PRO A 81 14.36 -6.99 25.94
CA PRO A 81 13.38 -7.49 26.87
C PRO A 81 12.05 -6.94 26.34
N CYS A 82 11.08 -7.82 26.07
CA CYS A 82 9.78 -7.38 25.59
C CYS A 82 9.32 -6.15 26.41
N ALA A 83 8.60 -5.19 25.83
CA ALA A 83 8.22 -3.98 26.57
C ALA A 83 7.47 -4.26 27.90
N ASN A 84 6.96 -5.49 28.05
CA ASN A 84 6.36 -6.05 29.25
C ASN A 84 7.25 -7.04 30.01
N ALA A 85 8.57 -7.03 29.88
CA ALA A 85 9.44 -8.04 30.49
C ALA A 85 9.32 -8.12 32.02
N GLY A 86 8.91 -7.02 32.67
CA GLY A 86 8.58 -6.99 34.10
C GLY A 86 7.16 -7.43 34.46
N LYS A 87 6.27 -7.67 33.49
CA LYS A 87 4.84 -8.02 33.69
C LYS A 87 4.35 -9.21 32.86
N CYS A 88 5.14 -9.71 31.91
CA CYS A 88 4.74 -10.74 30.99
C CYS A 88 4.82 -12.11 31.69
N PRO A 89 3.69 -12.83 31.88
CA PRO A 89 3.68 -14.15 32.52
C PRO A 89 4.49 -15.21 31.76
N PHE A 90 4.84 -14.92 30.50
CA PHE A 90 5.51 -15.83 29.58
C PHE A 90 6.99 -15.51 29.37
N TYR A 91 7.47 -14.36 29.88
CA TYR A 91 8.87 -13.98 29.71
C TYR A 91 9.74 -14.69 30.76
N LYS A 92 10.50 -15.69 30.33
CA LYS A 92 11.54 -16.34 31.14
C LYS A 92 12.87 -15.64 30.81
N ARG A 93 13.50 -15.00 31.80
CA ARG A 93 14.92 -14.64 31.66
C ARG A 93 15.70 -15.95 31.75
N ASP A 94 16.50 -16.25 30.74
CA ASP A 94 17.41 -17.37 30.80
C ASP A 94 18.38 -17.14 31.97
N ALA A 95 18.28 -17.99 32.99
CA ALA A 95 19.21 -18.00 34.11
C ALA A 95 20.50 -18.67 33.63
N GLY A 96 21.44 -17.89 33.10
CA GLY A 96 22.70 -18.41 32.59
C GLY A 96 23.88 -17.50 32.94
N GLY A 97 24.65 -17.93 33.94
CA GLY A 97 26.11 -17.70 34.10
C GLY A 97 26.60 -16.28 34.30
#